data_AF-A0A3C0WBZ1-F1
#
_entry.id   AF-A0A3C0WBZ1-F1
#
_cell.length_a   1.000
_cell.length_b   1.000
_cell.length_c   1.000
_cell.angle_alpha   90.00
_cell.angle_beta   90.00
_cell.angle_gamma   90.00
#
_symmetry.space_group_name_H-M   'P 1'
#
loop_
_entity.id
_entity.type
_entity.pdbx_description
1 polymer ?
#
loop_
_entity_poly.entity_id
_entity_poly.type
_entity_poly.pdbx_seq_one_letter_code
_entity_poly.pdbx_strand_id
1 'polypeptide(L)'
;MCNCEKENGNENVRYRACEEWNTHPQLGRYRCYGILCESYLPGHGWRTEQSISDVTDSAEDAIALALLMQQGNLEPCHMHDVVEDFVNSI
;
A
#
# COMPACT_ATOMS: atom_id res chain seq x y z
N MET A 1 2.56 3.20 -25.35
CA MET A 1 3.09 1.82 -25.30
C MET A 1 3.90 1.73 -24.03
N CYS A 2 3.27 1.32 -22.93
CA CYS A 2 3.97 1.10 -21.67
C CYS A 2 4.58 -0.31 -21.75
N ASN A 3 5.90 -0.39 -21.76
CA ASN A 3 6.62 -1.65 -21.66
C ASN A 3 6.48 -2.18 -20.23
N CYS A 4 5.44 -2.98 -19.98
CA CYS A 4 5.40 -3.86 -18.82
C CYS A 4 6.28 -5.07 -19.15
N GLU A 5 7.58 -4.93 -18.92
CA GLU A 5 8.51 -6.05 -18.93
C GLU A 5 8.06 -7.04 -17.85
N LYS A 6 7.50 -8.17 -18.31
CA LYS A 6 7.18 -9.32 -17.48
C LYS A 6 8.47 -9.92 -16.96
N GLU A 7 8.82 -9.66 -15.72
CA GLU A 7 9.83 -10.45 -15.01
C GLU A 7 9.25 -10.99 -13.70
N ASN A 8 9.01 -12.30 -13.73
CA ASN A 8 9.00 -13.24 -12.60
C ASN A 8 8.18 -12.89 -11.36
N GLY A 9 6.99 -13.49 -11.26
CA GLY A 9 6.40 -13.94 -10.00
C GLY A 9 6.19 -12.89 -8.92
N ASN A 10 4.94 -12.61 -8.58
CA ASN A 10 4.55 -11.75 -7.47
C ASN A 10 5.00 -12.24 -6.07
N GLU A 11 5.90 -13.22 -6.01
CA GLU A 11 6.47 -13.84 -4.80
C GLU A 11 7.44 -12.91 -4.06
N ASN A 12 7.94 -11.85 -4.73
CA ASN A 12 8.85 -10.88 -4.12
C ASN A 12 8.13 -9.59 -3.70
N VAL A 13 6.85 -9.40 -3.99
CA VAL A 13 6.10 -8.20 -3.60
C VAL A 13 5.23 -8.49 -2.40
N ARG A 14 5.25 -7.59 -1.41
CA ARG A 14 4.33 -7.62 -0.28
C ARG A 14 3.63 -6.29 -0.05
N TYR A 15 2.37 -6.38 0.35
CA TYR A 15 1.58 -5.24 0.81
C TYR A 15 1.45 -5.27 2.33
N ARG A 16 1.62 -4.12 3.00
CA ARG A 16 1.49 -4.00 4.47
C ARG A 16 0.79 -2.72 4.86
N ALA A 17 -0.06 -2.79 5.88
CA ALA A 17 -0.57 -1.61 6.56
C ALA A 17 0.55 -0.94 7.38
N CYS A 18 0.59 0.39 7.38
CA CYS A 18 1.54 1.19 8.15
C CYS A 18 0.78 2.19 9.02
N GLU A 19 1.07 2.21 10.32
CA GLU A 19 0.52 3.23 11.22
C GLU A 19 1.29 4.53 11.07
N GLU A 20 0.55 5.63 10.87
CA GLU A 20 1.09 6.96 10.64
C GLU A 20 0.46 7.97 11.60
N TRP A 21 1.26 8.94 12.03
CA TRP A 21 0.81 10.04 12.87
C TRP A 21 0.99 11.36 12.12
N ASN A 22 -0.11 11.93 11.67
CA ASN A 22 -0.13 13.17 10.90
C ASN A 22 -0.64 14.33 11.74
N THR A 23 -0.31 15.55 11.33
CA THR A 23 -0.77 16.78 11.99
C THR A 23 -1.45 17.66 10.97
N HIS A 24 -2.73 17.96 11.20
CA HIS A 24 -3.51 18.88 10.37
C HIS A 24 -3.81 20.16 11.15
N PRO A 25 -3.76 21.36 10.53
CA PRO A 25 -4.00 22.63 11.23
C PRO A 25 -5.34 22.71 11.95
N GLN A 26 -6.37 22.02 11.45
CA GLN A 26 -7.74 22.06 12.02
C GLN A 26 -8.06 20.87 12.93
N LEU A 27 -7.51 19.69 12.65
CA LEU A 27 -7.82 18.46 13.40
C LEU A 27 -6.79 18.20 14.53
N GLY A 28 -5.65 18.91 14.51
CA GLY A 28 -4.53 18.63 15.39
C GLY A 28 -3.79 17.36 14.96
N ARG A 29 -3.18 16.68 15.93
CA ARG A 29 -2.47 15.41 15.70
C ARG A 29 -3.48 14.27 15.67
N TYR A 30 -3.49 13.51 14.59
CA TYR A 30 -4.36 12.36 14.41
C TYR A 30 -3.56 11.13 13.97
N ARG A 31 -4.15 9.96 14.19
CA ARG A 31 -3.61 8.68 13.76
C ARG A 31 -4.36 8.26 12.50
N CYS A 32 -3.61 7.81 11.51
CA CYS A 32 -4.11 7.26 10.27
C CYS A 32 -3.27 6.05 9.88
N TYR A 33 -3.71 5.34 8.85
CA TYR A 33 -3.07 4.16 8.34
C TYR A 33 -2.87 4.30 6.84
N GLY A 34 -1.64 4.06 6.40
CA GLY A 34 -1.25 3.97 5.00
C GLY A 34 -1.03 2.52 4.56
N ILE A 35 -0.79 2.35 3.26
CA ILE A 35 -0.39 1.07 2.66
C ILE A 35 1.02 1.20 2.10
N LEU A 36 1.87 0.21 2.37
CA LEU A 36 3.21 0.06 1.82
C LEU A 36 3.22 -1.10 0.84
N CYS A 37 3.86 -0.89 -0.30
CA CYS A 37 4.26 -1.93 -1.24
C CYS A 37 5.77 -2.06 -1.21
N GLU A 38 6.26 -3.26 -0.91
CA GLU A 38 7.69 -3.56 -0.84
C GLU A 38 8.06 -4.71 -1.75
N SER A 39 9.20 -4.59 -2.41
CA SER A 39 9.83 -5.67 -3.15
C SER A 39 10.99 -6.26 -2.34
N TYR A 40 11.23 -7.57 -2.45
CA TYR A 40 12.41 -8.21 -1.92
C TYR A 40 13.50 -8.26 -2.98
N LEU A 41 14.64 -7.63 -2.68
CA LEU A 41 15.86 -7.69 -3.50
C LEU A 41 16.88 -8.60 -2.81
N PRO A 42 17.24 -9.75 -3.41
CA PRO A 42 18.28 -10.62 -2.87
C PRO A 42 19.57 -9.86 -2.61
N GLY A 43 20.09 -9.95 -1.38
CA GLY A 43 21.31 -9.25 -0.95
C GLY A 43 21.10 -7.82 -0.41
N HIS A 44 19.94 -7.19 -0.65
CA HIS A 44 19.62 -5.86 -0.13
C HIS A 44 18.44 -5.85 0.86
N GLY A 45 17.64 -6.92 0.90
CA GLY A 45 16.50 -7.04 1.78
C GLY A 45 15.22 -6.48 1.17
N TRP A 46 14.26 -6.14 2.04
CA TRP A 46 13.01 -5.50 1.62
C TRP A 46 13.24 -4.04 1.30
N ARG A 47 12.74 -3.60 0.15
CA ARG A 47 12.79 -2.22 -0.31
C ARG A 47 11.37 -1.72 -0.55
N THR A 48 11.05 -0.54 -0.03
CA THR A 48 9.80 0.13 -0.35
C THR A 48 9.81 0.58 -1.82
N GLU A 49 8.87 0.06 -2.60
CA GLU A 49 8.64 0.48 -3.98
C GLU A 49 7.66 1.65 -4.00
N GLN A 50 6.56 1.53 -3.26
CA GLN A 50 5.50 2.53 -3.19
C GLN A 50 4.91 2.62 -1.78
N SER A 51 4.39 3.78 -1.45
CA SER A 51 3.72 4.06 -0.18
C SER A 51 2.60 5.05 -0.41
N ILE A 52 1.40 4.74 0.08
CA ILE A 52 0.27 5.66 0.09
C ILE A 52 -0.10 5.89 1.55
N SER A 53 0.03 7.15 1.98
CA SER A 53 -0.27 7.59 3.34
C SER A 53 -1.72 8.03 3.49
N ASP A 54 -2.18 8.13 4.74
CA ASP A 54 -3.51 8.67 5.10
C ASP A 54 -4.69 8.03 4.33
N VAL A 55 -4.72 6.69 4.28
CA VAL A 55 -5.76 5.92 3.55
C VAL A 55 -7.02 5.73 4.39
N THR A 56 -6.88 5.43 5.68
CA THR A 56 -7.99 5.22 6.60
C THR A 56 -7.58 5.50 8.05
N ASP A 57 -8.53 5.79 8.93
CA ASP A 57 -8.32 5.88 10.37
C ASP A 57 -8.50 4.52 11.11
N SER A 58 -8.91 3.49 10.38
CA SER A 58 -9.17 2.13 10.87
C SER A 58 -8.00 1.18 10.55
N ALA A 59 -7.38 0.62 11.61
CA ALA A 59 -6.32 -0.35 11.46
C ALA A 59 -6.79 -1.64 10.77
N GLU A 60 -8.02 -2.08 11.09
CA GLU A 60 -8.60 -3.31 10.56
C GLU A 60 -8.83 -3.21 9.06
N ASP A 61 -9.34 -2.06 8.58
CA ASP A 61 -9.59 -1.83 7.16
C ASP A 61 -8.27 -1.72 6.38
N ALA A 62 -7.26 -1.04 6.93
CA ALA A 62 -5.94 -0.99 6.30
C ALA A 62 -5.29 -2.38 6.17
N ILE A 63 -5.42 -3.22 7.21
CA ILE A 63 -4.93 -4.60 7.18
C ILE A 63 -5.72 -5.43 6.16
N ALA A 64 -7.05 -5.31 6.15
CA ALA A 64 -7.91 -6.02 5.21
C ALA A 64 -7.60 -5.62 3.75
N LEU A 65 -7.38 -4.34 3.49
CA LEU A 65 -7.00 -3.81 2.18
C LEU A 65 -5.63 -4.37 1.73
N ALA A 66 -4.62 -4.33 2.60
CA ALA A 66 -3.31 -4.91 2.28
C ALA A 66 -3.39 -6.42 2.00
N LEU A 67 -4.18 -7.16 2.77
CA LEU A 67 -4.42 -8.59 2.55
C LEU A 67 -5.15 -8.85 1.22
N LEU A 68 -6.12 -8.00 0.86
CA LEU A 68 -6.83 -8.10 -0.41
C LEU A 68 -5.88 -7.88 -1.58
N MET A 69 -5.02 -6.85 -1.52
CA MET A 69 -3.99 -6.58 -2.53
C MET A 69 -3.02 -7.76 -2.67
N GLN A 70 -2.62 -8.36 -1.54
CA GLN A 70 -1.75 -9.53 -1.53
C GLN A 70 -2.42 -10.75 -2.18
N GLN A 71 -3.67 -11.06 -1.79
CA GLN A 71 -4.42 -12.20 -2.32
C GLN A 71 -4.74 -12.05 -3.81
N GLY A 72 -5.02 -10.82 -4.24
CA GLY A 72 -5.27 -10.48 -5.63
C GLY A 72 -4.04 -10.54 -6.51
N ASN A 73 -2.84 -10.76 -5.95
CA ASN A 73 -1.57 -10.61 -6.66
C ASN A 73 -1.54 -9.26 -7.41
N LEU A 74 -1.90 -8.17 -6.71
CA LEU A 74 -1.95 -6.85 -7.31
C LEU A 74 -0.56 -6.45 -7.80
N GLU A 75 -0.45 -6.00 -9.04
CA GLU A 75 0.79 -5.39 -9.53
C GLU A 75 0.96 -4.00 -8.90
N PRO A 76 2.17 -3.60 -8.47
CA PRO A 76 2.38 -2.33 -7.78
C PRO A 76 1.86 -1.10 -8.54
N CYS A 77 1.84 -1.12 -9.88
CA CYS A 77 1.32 0.00 -10.67
C CYS A 77 -0.17 0.28 -10.44
N HIS A 78 -0.95 -0.72 -10.02
CA HIS A 78 -2.39 -0.61 -9.76
C HIS A 78 -2.70 -0.25 -8.29
N MET A 79 -1.67 -0.11 -7.45
CA MET A 79 -1.84 0.18 -6.02
C MET A 79 -2.64 1.46 -5.78
N HIS A 80 -2.35 2.53 -6.53
CA HIS A 80 -3.04 3.80 -6.41
C HIS A 80 -4.53 3.70 -6.77
N ASP A 81 -4.86 3.02 -7.87
CA ASP A 81 -6.23 2.86 -8.33
C ASP A 81 -7.08 2.11 -7.28
N VAL A 82 -6.54 1.02 -6.70
CA VAL A 82 -7.26 0.23 -5.68
C VAL A 82 -7.46 1.01 -4.39
N VAL A 83 -6.48 1.82 -3.97
CA VAL A 83 -6.63 2.68 -2.79
C VAL A 83 -7.67 3.77 -3.05
N GLU A 84 -7.67 4.39 -4.23
CA GLU A 84 -8.66 5.39 -4.61
C GLU A 84 -10.08 4.81 -4.61
N ASP A 85 -10.27 3.62 -5.18
CA ASP A 85 -11.56 2.91 -5.14
C ASP A 85 -12.01 2.62 -3.71
N PHE A 86 -11.09 2.19 -2.84
CA PHE A 86 -11.38 1.94 -1.42
C PHE A 86 -11.82 3.23 -0.70
N VAL A 87 -11.06 4.32 -0.84
CA VAL A 87 -11.37 5.61 -0.19
C VAL A 87 -12.68 6.21 -0.71
N ASN A 88 -13.03 5.98 -1.96
CA ASN A 88 -14.31 6.43 -2.52
C ASN A 88 -15.51 5.54 -2.13
N SER A 89 -15.27 4.39 -1.50
CA SER A 89 -16.31 3.43 -1.12
C SER A 89 -16.78 3.56 0.34
N ILE A 90 -16.08 4.37 1.14
CA ILE A 90 -16.36 4.65 2.56
C ILE A 90 -17.26 5.87 2.77
#